data_AF-A0A1M6VY64-F1
#
_entry.id   AF-A0A1M6VY64-F1
#
_cell.length_a   1.000
_cell.length_b   1.000
_cell.length_c   1.000
_cell.angle_alpha   90.00
_cell.angle_beta   90.00
_cell.angle_gamma   90.00
#
_symmetry.space_group_name_H-M   'P 1'
#
loop_
_entity.id
_entity.type
_entity.pdbx_description
1 polymer ?
#
loop_
_entity_poly.entity_id
_entity_poly.type
_entity_poly.pdbx_seq_one_letter_code
_entity_poly.pdbx_strand_id
1 'polypeptide(L)'
;MRVHVVSDVHGNVDALAKAGVGADALIVLGDLVDFVDYSDPSRGIMGTVLGPEVSDTFRRLRKEGKPGELRAFAAEAWSRIDDPAAVIEQAVRDQYTELFAVLPDPTYAIPGNVDIARLWPEFARPGVHMVDGQVVELGGLRFGFVGGVPLPPGIPPVPGRGWTPYLRAAEEHDAAVRALGPVDVLCLHAPPAVPELRYDVITRRPELASTAAVEVIHEHEPRAVVFGHVHQPLAQRMRIGRTECVNVGHFRRTGTPYVLRW
;
A
#
# COMPACT_ATOMS: atom_id res chain seq x y z
N MET A 1 23.67 4.32 -8.16
CA MET A 1 22.25 4.49 -8.52
C MET A 1 21.51 5.17 -7.38
N ARG A 2 20.53 6.01 -7.69
CA ARG A 2 19.65 6.70 -6.75
C ARG A 2 18.22 6.33 -7.07
N VAL A 3 17.56 5.60 -6.17
CA VAL A 3 16.17 5.20 -6.32
C VAL A 3 15.34 5.88 -5.25
N HIS A 4 14.24 6.50 -5.67
CA HIS A 4 13.25 7.05 -4.77
C HIS A 4 12.17 5.99 -4.49
N VAL A 5 11.71 5.91 -3.25
CA VAL A 5 10.71 4.93 -2.81
C VAL A 5 9.59 5.66 -2.07
N VAL A 6 8.35 5.37 -2.44
CA VAL A 6 7.14 5.94 -1.82
C VAL A 6 6.15 4.82 -1.48
N SER A 7 5.33 5.03 -0.45
CA SER A 7 4.14 4.21 -0.13
C SER A 7 3.05 5.10 0.42
N ASP A 8 1.80 4.63 0.39
CA ASP A 8 0.66 5.30 0.99
C ASP A 8 0.45 6.68 0.35
N VAL A 9 0.34 6.66 -0.99
CA VAL A 9 0.24 7.85 -1.85
C VAL A 9 -1.12 8.53 -1.71
N HIS A 10 -2.19 7.73 -1.64
CA HIS A 10 -3.57 8.15 -1.40
C HIS A 10 -3.95 9.43 -2.15
N GLY A 11 -3.88 9.38 -3.48
CA GLY A 11 -4.33 10.46 -4.34
C GLY A 11 -3.45 11.72 -4.36
N ASN A 12 -2.25 11.71 -3.75
CA ASN A 12 -1.36 12.88 -3.78
C ASN A 12 -0.60 13.00 -5.13
N VAL A 13 -1.34 13.33 -6.19
CA VAL A 13 -0.86 13.50 -7.58
C VAL A 13 0.26 14.55 -7.65
N ASP A 14 0.09 15.70 -6.99
CA ASP A 14 1.04 16.82 -7.05
C ASP A 14 2.43 16.46 -6.49
N ALA A 15 2.48 15.72 -5.40
CA ALA A 15 3.74 15.24 -4.84
C ALA A 15 4.30 14.08 -5.67
N LEU A 16 3.44 13.18 -6.15
CA LEU A 16 3.86 12.04 -6.97
C LEU A 16 4.54 12.50 -8.28
N ALA A 17 4.02 13.54 -8.92
CA ALA A 17 4.62 14.17 -10.10
C ALA A 17 6.06 14.66 -9.88
N LYS A 18 6.44 14.94 -8.63
CA LYS A 18 7.76 15.42 -8.23
C LYS A 18 8.61 14.30 -7.61
N ALA A 19 8.04 13.13 -7.34
CA ALA A 19 8.69 12.05 -6.62
C ALA A 19 9.91 11.49 -7.37
N GLY A 20 9.96 11.60 -8.70
CA GLY A 20 11.11 11.17 -9.51
C GLY A 20 12.24 12.19 -9.65
N VAL A 21 12.08 13.43 -9.17
CA VAL A 21 13.07 14.49 -9.42
C VAL A 21 14.41 14.13 -8.79
N GLY A 22 15.43 13.94 -9.63
CA GLY A 22 16.79 13.57 -9.22
C GLY A 22 16.97 12.08 -8.90
N ALA A 23 16.00 11.21 -9.22
CA ALA A 23 16.14 9.77 -9.13
C ALA A 23 16.44 9.15 -10.49
N ASP A 24 17.16 8.02 -10.49
CA ASP A 24 17.33 7.16 -11.66
C ASP A 24 16.09 6.27 -11.90
N ALA A 25 15.30 6.00 -10.85
CA ALA A 25 14.04 5.25 -10.90
C ALA A 25 13.15 5.58 -9.69
N LEU A 26 11.84 5.36 -9.83
CA LEU A 26 10.87 5.40 -8.74
C LEU A 26 10.37 3.99 -8.40
N ILE A 27 10.22 3.70 -7.11
CA ILE A 27 9.49 2.54 -6.59
C ILE A 27 8.25 3.03 -5.85
N VAL A 28 7.08 2.45 -6.16
CA VAL A 28 5.81 2.73 -5.50
C VAL A 28 5.31 1.46 -4.80
N LEU A 29 5.27 1.49 -3.47
CA LEU A 29 4.85 0.37 -2.62
C LEU A 29 3.35 0.40 -2.31
N GLY A 30 2.55 0.89 -3.26
CA GLY A 30 1.10 0.80 -3.20
C GLY A 30 0.38 1.90 -2.43
N ASP A 31 -0.91 1.66 -2.24
CA ASP A 31 -1.90 2.57 -1.69
C ASP A 31 -1.97 3.86 -2.52
N LEU A 32 -2.18 3.70 -3.83
CA LEU A 32 -2.38 4.82 -4.76
C LEU A 32 -3.74 5.49 -4.54
N VAL A 33 -4.80 4.69 -4.37
CA VAL A 33 -6.19 5.18 -4.24
C VAL A 33 -6.41 5.94 -2.92
N ASP A 34 -7.06 7.09 -3.00
CA ASP A 34 -7.69 7.76 -1.86
C ASP A 34 -9.14 7.30 -1.71
N PHE A 35 -9.34 6.21 -0.95
CA PHE A 35 -10.69 5.69 -0.69
C PHE A 35 -11.39 6.45 0.44
N VAL A 36 -10.65 6.70 1.53
CA VAL A 36 -11.12 7.46 2.71
C VAL A 36 -10.08 8.51 3.07
N ASP A 37 -10.45 9.79 2.96
CA ASP A 37 -9.45 10.85 3.08
C ASP A 37 -8.91 11.09 4.51
N TYR A 38 -9.50 10.71 5.65
CA TYR A 38 -9.03 11.07 7.02
C TYR A 38 -8.74 12.56 7.38
N SER A 39 -8.38 13.44 6.46
CA SER A 39 -8.07 14.86 6.71
C SER A 39 -9.20 15.80 6.31
N ASP A 40 -9.93 15.45 5.26
CA ASP A 40 -11.05 16.21 4.68
C ASP A 40 -12.18 15.23 4.35
N PRO A 41 -13.31 15.27 5.07
CA PRO A 41 -14.42 14.33 4.85
C PRO A 41 -15.06 14.41 3.48
N SER A 42 -14.95 15.54 2.79
CA SER A 42 -15.52 15.74 1.45
C SER A 42 -14.73 15.07 0.34
N ARG A 43 -13.49 14.64 0.63
CA ARG A 43 -12.57 14.01 -0.31
C ARG A 43 -12.50 12.49 -0.14
N GLY A 44 -11.77 11.85 -1.05
CA GLY A 44 -11.71 10.40 -1.23
C GLY A 44 -13.02 9.84 -1.77
N ILE A 45 -12.98 8.62 -2.30
CA ILE A 45 -14.15 7.99 -2.95
C ILE A 45 -15.37 7.97 -2.03
N MET A 46 -15.19 7.66 -0.75
CA MET A 46 -16.30 7.65 0.19
C MET A 46 -16.92 9.04 0.41
N GLY A 47 -16.11 10.10 0.50
CA GLY A 47 -16.59 11.46 0.69
C GLY A 47 -17.28 12.01 -0.55
N THR A 48 -16.72 11.75 -1.73
CA THR A 48 -17.27 12.25 -2.99
C THR A 48 -18.53 11.50 -3.43
N VAL A 49 -18.62 10.20 -3.18
CA VAL A 49 -19.76 9.38 -3.60
C VAL A 49 -20.89 9.37 -2.56
N LEU A 50 -20.57 9.23 -1.27
CA LEU A 50 -21.57 9.06 -0.22
C LEU A 50 -21.76 10.30 0.67
N GLY A 51 -20.96 11.34 0.46
CA GLY A 51 -21.02 12.60 1.19
C GLY A 51 -20.10 12.66 2.42
N PRO A 52 -19.76 13.88 2.87
CA PRO A 52 -18.83 14.10 3.97
C PRO A 52 -19.32 13.53 5.31
N GLU A 53 -20.62 13.52 5.57
CA GLU A 53 -21.19 13.01 6.84
C GLU A 53 -20.98 11.49 6.98
N VAL A 54 -21.11 10.75 5.88
CA VAL A 54 -20.85 9.30 5.85
C VAL A 54 -19.37 9.04 6.06
N SER A 55 -18.52 9.81 5.36
CA SER A 55 -17.06 9.72 5.47
C SER A 55 -16.57 9.99 6.90
N ASP A 56 -17.09 11.02 7.56
CA ASP A 56 -16.78 11.35 8.95
C ASP A 56 -17.26 10.28 9.94
N THR A 57 -18.47 9.76 9.74
CA THR A 57 -19.02 8.71 10.60
C THR A 57 -18.17 7.44 10.50
N PHE A 58 -17.77 7.04 9.28
CA PHE A 58 -16.87 5.91 9.07
C PHE A 58 -15.53 6.10 9.79
N ARG A 59 -14.90 7.29 9.65
CA ARG A 59 -13.63 7.61 10.32
C ARG A 59 -13.75 7.48 11.83
N ARG A 60 -14.84 8.01 12.41
CA ARG A 60 -15.11 7.94 13.85
C ARG A 60 -15.25 6.49 14.33
N LEU A 61 -16.07 5.68 13.65
CA LEU A 61 -16.25 4.27 13.99
C LEU A 61 -14.95 3.45 13.87
N ARG A 62 -14.11 3.77 12.87
CA ARG A 62 -12.79 3.15 12.72
C ARG A 62 -11.85 3.55 13.87
N LYS A 63 -11.86 4.82 14.28
CA LYS A 63 -11.05 5.32 15.41
C LYS A 63 -11.47 4.74 16.76
N GLU A 64 -12.78 4.63 17.02
CA GLU A 64 -13.32 3.91 18.18
C GLU A 64 -13.03 2.40 18.10
N GLY A 65 -12.83 1.92 16.87
CA GLY A 65 -12.33 0.60 16.56
C GLY A 65 -13.31 -0.50 16.91
N LYS A 66 -14.54 -0.27 16.45
CA LYS A 66 -15.70 -1.16 16.52
C LYS A 66 -15.92 -1.81 15.14
N PRO A 67 -15.20 -2.90 14.81
CA PRO A 67 -15.19 -3.45 13.45
C PRO A 67 -16.57 -3.97 12.99
N GLY A 68 -17.40 -4.46 13.91
CA GLY A 68 -18.77 -4.89 13.60
C GLY A 68 -19.68 -3.71 13.21
N GLU A 69 -19.71 -2.66 14.03
CA GLU A 69 -20.48 -1.43 13.76
C GLU A 69 -19.99 -0.76 12.47
N LEU A 70 -18.66 -0.68 12.26
CA LEU A 70 -18.07 -0.11 11.05
C LEU A 70 -18.52 -0.85 9.79
N ARG A 71 -18.50 -2.19 9.81
CA ARG A 71 -18.93 -3.02 8.67
C ARG A 71 -20.42 -2.87 8.39
N ALA A 72 -21.26 -2.87 9.44
CA ALA A 72 -22.70 -2.69 9.29
C ALA A 72 -23.03 -1.31 8.70
N PHE A 73 -22.40 -0.25 9.23
CA PHE A 73 -22.55 1.12 8.73
C PHE A 73 -22.12 1.25 7.27
N ALA A 74 -20.94 0.73 6.91
CA ALA A 74 -20.46 0.77 5.54
C ALA A 74 -21.41 0.03 4.58
N ALA A 75 -21.90 -1.15 4.97
CA ALA A 75 -22.86 -1.92 4.16
C ALA A 75 -24.17 -1.16 3.93
N GLU A 76 -24.71 -0.50 4.96
CA GLU A 76 -25.92 0.32 4.86
C GLU A 76 -25.70 1.57 3.99
N ALA A 77 -24.56 2.24 4.12
CA ALA A 77 -24.24 3.42 3.34
C ALA A 77 -24.14 3.08 1.84
N TRP A 78 -23.45 1.99 1.49
CA TRP A 78 -23.33 1.54 0.11
C TRP A 78 -24.61 0.94 -0.48
N SER A 79 -25.55 0.44 0.35
CA SER A 79 -26.84 -0.05 -0.16
C SER A 79 -27.77 1.06 -0.66
N ARG A 80 -27.41 2.34 -0.48
CA ARG A 80 -28.13 3.50 -1.02
C ARG A 80 -27.82 3.77 -2.49
N ILE A 81 -26.82 3.09 -3.04
CA ILE A 81 -26.39 3.17 -4.44
C ILE A 81 -26.85 1.89 -5.14
N ASP A 82 -27.41 2.01 -6.34
CA ASP A 82 -27.94 0.87 -7.11
C ASP A 82 -26.84 -0.14 -7.45
N ASP A 83 -25.72 0.35 -8.01
CA ASP A 83 -24.52 -0.45 -8.30
C ASP A 83 -23.27 0.20 -7.68
N PRO A 84 -23.02 -0.05 -6.38
CA PRO A 84 -21.87 0.53 -5.71
C PRO A 84 -20.55 0.04 -6.31
N ALA A 85 -20.51 -1.17 -6.89
CA ALA A 85 -19.30 -1.72 -7.48
C ALA A 85 -18.89 -0.92 -8.73
N ALA A 86 -19.83 -0.69 -9.65
CA ALA A 86 -19.56 0.12 -10.83
C ALA A 86 -19.15 1.56 -10.48
N VAL A 87 -19.83 2.18 -9.52
CA VAL A 87 -19.51 3.56 -9.08
C VAL A 87 -18.12 3.64 -8.47
N ILE A 88 -17.76 2.70 -7.59
CA ILE A 88 -16.44 2.65 -6.97
C ILE A 88 -15.36 2.39 -8.02
N GLU A 89 -15.55 1.42 -8.92
CA GLU A 89 -14.58 1.13 -9.98
C GLU A 89 -14.35 2.34 -10.86
N GLN A 90 -15.42 3.05 -11.25
CA GLN A 90 -15.28 4.27 -12.03
C GLN A 90 -14.49 5.34 -11.26
N ALA A 91 -14.81 5.58 -9.98
CA ALA A 91 -14.06 6.53 -9.17
C ALA A 91 -12.59 6.15 -8.99
N VAL A 92 -12.27 4.85 -8.87
CA VAL A 92 -10.88 4.36 -8.85
C VAL A 92 -10.19 4.60 -10.18
N ARG A 93 -10.86 4.37 -11.31
CA ARG A 93 -10.31 4.63 -12.65
C ARG A 93 -10.00 6.10 -12.86
N ASP A 94 -10.86 6.99 -12.39
CA ASP A 94 -10.65 8.43 -12.49
C ASP A 94 -9.39 8.83 -11.71
N GLN A 95 -9.21 8.34 -10.48
CA GLN A 95 -7.98 8.58 -9.71
C GLN A 95 -6.74 7.95 -10.37
N TYR A 96 -6.84 6.71 -10.87
CA TYR A 96 -5.72 6.08 -11.57
C TYR A 96 -5.33 6.81 -12.85
N THR A 97 -6.28 7.39 -13.57
CA THR A 97 -5.98 8.20 -14.76
C THR A 97 -5.04 9.36 -14.41
N GLU A 98 -5.32 10.08 -13.31
CA GLU A 98 -4.47 11.17 -12.85
C GLU A 98 -3.12 10.68 -12.29
N LEU A 99 -3.14 9.64 -11.44
CA LEU A 99 -1.95 9.13 -10.77
C LEU A 99 -0.95 8.47 -11.73
N PHE A 100 -1.41 7.61 -12.64
CA PHE A 100 -0.52 6.94 -13.61
C PHE A 100 0.01 7.90 -14.67
N ALA A 101 -0.71 8.98 -14.97
CA ALA A 101 -0.25 10.01 -15.90
C ALA A 101 1.00 10.75 -15.39
N VAL A 102 1.18 10.87 -14.07
CA VAL A 102 2.30 11.61 -13.47
C VAL A 102 3.47 10.74 -13.02
N LEU A 103 3.37 9.40 -13.13
CA LEU A 103 4.46 8.51 -12.78
C LEU A 103 5.70 8.77 -13.68
N PRO A 104 6.89 8.96 -13.10
CA PRO A 104 8.13 9.16 -13.86
C PRO A 104 8.61 7.84 -14.45
N ASP A 105 9.36 7.91 -15.55
CA ASP A 105 9.98 6.73 -16.15
C ASP A 105 11.45 6.60 -15.69
N PRO A 106 11.93 5.41 -15.28
CA PRO A 106 11.16 4.20 -14.98
C PRO A 106 10.51 4.22 -13.57
N THR A 107 9.29 3.68 -13.48
CA THR A 107 8.59 3.38 -12.22
C THR A 107 8.38 1.88 -12.06
N TYR A 108 8.61 1.35 -10.87
CA TYR A 108 8.28 -0.02 -10.47
C TYR A 108 7.23 0.01 -9.36
N ALA A 109 6.07 -0.58 -9.58
CA ALA A 109 4.93 -0.45 -8.69
C ALA A 109 4.36 -1.82 -8.25
N ILE A 110 3.96 -1.89 -6.99
CA ILE A 110 3.13 -2.95 -6.42
C ILE A 110 1.86 -2.36 -5.81
N PRO A 111 0.72 -3.07 -5.85
CA PRO A 111 -0.52 -2.60 -5.24
C PRO A 111 -0.45 -2.63 -3.71
N GLY A 112 -1.08 -1.65 -3.07
CA GLY A 112 -1.36 -1.68 -1.63
C GLY A 112 -2.73 -2.26 -1.34
N ASN A 113 -3.16 -2.27 -0.06
CA ASN A 113 -4.47 -2.83 0.28
C ASN A 113 -5.65 -1.99 -0.23
N VAL A 114 -5.47 -0.70 -0.52
CA VAL A 114 -6.57 0.13 -1.08
C VAL A 114 -6.70 0.07 -2.59
N ASP A 115 -5.71 -0.52 -3.26
CA ASP A 115 -5.67 -0.61 -4.71
C ASP A 115 -6.52 -1.74 -5.28
N ILE A 116 -7.00 -1.55 -6.52
CA ILE A 116 -7.67 -2.59 -7.30
C ILE A 116 -6.72 -3.07 -8.39
N ALA A 117 -5.81 -3.98 -8.01
CA ALA A 117 -4.71 -4.46 -8.86
C ALA A 117 -5.16 -4.94 -10.25
N ARG A 118 -6.35 -5.55 -10.36
CA ARG A 118 -6.90 -6.02 -11.66
C ARG A 118 -7.19 -4.90 -12.67
N LEU A 119 -7.30 -3.65 -12.23
CA LEU A 119 -7.52 -2.49 -13.11
C LEU A 119 -6.20 -1.93 -13.65
N TRP A 120 -5.07 -2.24 -13.02
CA TRP A 120 -3.77 -1.68 -13.38
C TRP A 120 -3.37 -1.95 -14.85
N PRO A 121 -3.62 -3.14 -15.45
CA PRO A 121 -3.27 -3.38 -16.86
C PRO A 121 -3.83 -2.36 -17.85
N GLU A 122 -4.92 -1.68 -17.52
CA GLU A 122 -5.53 -0.64 -18.36
C GLU A 122 -4.72 0.66 -18.40
N PHE A 123 -3.83 0.85 -17.43
CA PHE A 123 -2.93 1.99 -17.31
C PHE A 123 -1.47 1.63 -17.67
N ALA A 124 -1.26 0.44 -18.24
CA ALA A 124 0.07 0.00 -18.67
C ALA A 124 0.61 0.90 -19.79
N ARG A 125 1.84 1.40 -19.59
CA ARG A 125 2.57 2.18 -20.60
C ARG A 125 4.07 1.90 -20.48
N PRO A 126 4.87 2.16 -21.54
CA PRO A 126 6.32 2.10 -21.43
C PRO A 126 6.83 2.93 -20.24
N GLY A 127 7.81 2.40 -19.52
CA GLY A 127 8.39 3.05 -18.34
C GLY A 127 7.67 2.79 -17.02
N VAL A 128 6.42 2.31 -17.03
CA VAL A 128 5.70 1.91 -15.80
C VAL A 128 5.61 0.39 -15.73
N HIS A 129 6.25 -0.19 -14.73
CA HIS A 129 6.40 -1.63 -14.54
C HIS A 129 5.59 -2.08 -13.32
N MET A 130 4.64 -3.00 -13.54
CA MET A 130 3.83 -3.61 -12.48
C MET A 130 4.50 -4.92 -12.09
N VAL A 131 5.08 -4.97 -10.89
CA VAL A 131 6.10 -5.98 -10.54
C VAL A 131 5.73 -6.86 -9.34
N ASP A 132 4.45 -6.92 -8.98
CA ASP A 132 3.99 -7.75 -7.86
C ASP A 132 4.32 -9.24 -8.10
N GLY A 133 5.01 -9.86 -7.15
CA GLY A 133 5.52 -11.23 -7.24
C GLY A 133 6.76 -11.40 -8.12
N GLN A 134 7.45 -10.32 -8.48
CA GLN A 134 8.61 -10.35 -9.38
C GLN A 134 9.91 -9.93 -8.69
N VAL A 135 11.02 -10.35 -9.30
CA VAL A 135 12.37 -9.85 -8.99
C VAL A 135 12.89 -9.03 -10.17
N VAL A 136 13.37 -7.81 -9.90
CA VAL A 136 13.94 -6.91 -10.90
C VAL A 136 15.36 -6.54 -10.52
N GLU A 137 16.25 -6.46 -11.50
CA GLU A 137 17.59 -5.93 -11.30
C GLU A 137 17.62 -4.42 -11.54
N LEU A 138 18.06 -3.66 -10.54
CA LEU A 138 18.24 -2.21 -10.61
C LEU A 138 19.67 -1.88 -10.19
N GLY A 139 20.46 -1.32 -11.11
CA GLY A 139 21.83 -0.86 -10.82
C GLY A 139 22.70 -1.94 -10.16
N GLY A 140 22.59 -3.18 -10.63
CA GLY A 140 23.34 -4.34 -10.15
C GLY A 140 22.85 -4.96 -8.84
N LEU A 141 21.71 -4.54 -8.30
CA LEU A 141 21.06 -5.16 -7.13
C LEU A 141 19.73 -5.80 -7.53
N ARG A 142 19.39 -6.92 -6.88
CA ARG A 142 18.12 -7.64 -7.06
C ARG A 142 17.09 -7.12 -6.06
N PHE A 143 15.99 -6.59 -6.58
CA PHE A 143 14.83 -6.12 -5.82
C PHE A 143 13.69 -7.13 -5.96
N GLY A 144 13.19 -7.66 -4.85
CA GLY A 144 12.00 -8.52 -4.84
C GLY A 144 10.77 -7.76 -4.37
N PHE A 145 9.62 -7.98 -5.02
CA PHE A 145 8.43 -7.15 -4.82
C PHE A 145 7.19 -7.98 -4.48
N VAL A 146 6.48 -7.63 -3.39
CA VAL A 146 5.18 -8.23 -3.04
C VAL A 146 4.19 -7.18 -2.53
N GLY A 147 3.07 -7.06 -3.22
CA GLY A 147 1.96 -6.18 -2.88
C GLY A 147 0.90 -6.83 -1.98
N GLY A 148 -0.04 -5.99 -1.57
CA GLY A 148 -1.16 -6.34 -0.72
C GLY A 148 -0.79 -6.56 0.75
N VAL A 149 -1.77 -6.99 1.53
CA VAL A 149 -1.63 -7.22 2.97
C VAL A 149 -2.14 -8.61 3.33
N PRO A 150 -1.36 -9.43 4.07
CA PRO A 150 -1.81 -10.75 4.50
C PRO A 150 -2.89 -10.62 5.59
N LEU A 151 -3.98 -11.36 5.41
CA LEU A 151 -4.95 -11.61 6.47
C LEU A 151 -4.35 -12.54 7.54
N PRO A 152 -4.95 -12.59 8.75
CA PRO A 152 -4.60 -13.62 9.72
C PRO A 152 -4.79 -15.04 9.14
N PRO A 153 -3.95 -16.02 9.52
CA PRO A 153 -4.06 -17.40 9.04
C PRO A 153 -5.47 -17.98 9.21
N GLY A 154 -5.94 -18.71 8.20
CA GLY A 154 -7.28 -19.30 8.17
C GLY A 154 -8.43 -18.32 7.94
N ILE A 155 -8.17 -17.02 7.73
CA ILE A 155 -9.17 -16.04 7.37
C ILE A 155 -9.12 -15.77 5.86
N PRO A 156 -10.13 -16.20 5.08
CA PRO A 156 -10.16 -15.92 3.65
C PRO A 156 -10.50 -14.44 3.39
N PRO A 157 -10.02 -13.86 2.28
CA PRO A 157 -10.52 -12.58 1.79
C PRO A 157 -12.03 -12.66 1.54
N VAL A 158 -12.77 -11.68 2.05
CA VAL A 158 -14.21 -11.57 1.82
C VAL A 158 -14.44 -10.41 0.86
N PRO A 159 -15.04 -10.66 -0.32
CA PRO A 159 -15.43 -9.59 -1.23
C PRO A 159 -16.33 -8.59 -0.51
N GLY A 160 -15.99 -7.31 -0.58
CA GLY A 160 -16.84 -6.26 -0.04
C GLY A 160 -18.02 -5.96 -0.96
N ARG A 161 -19.05 -5.30 -0.43
CA ARG A 161 -20.14 -4.76 -1.23
C ARG A 161 -19.67 -3.48 -1.93
N GLY A 162 -19.16 -3.62 -3.15
CA GLY A 162 -18.73 -2.52 -4.01
C GLY A 162 -17.21 -2.36 -4.11
N TRP A 163 -16.48 -2.47 -3.00
CA TRP A 163 -15.02 -2.42 -2.97
C TRP A 163 -14.45 -3.66 -2.28
N THR A 164 -13.50 -4.34 -2.92
CA THR A 164 -12.75 -5.42 -2.29
C THR A 164 -11.30 -4.97 -2.11
N PRO A 165 -10.83 -4.74 -0.87
CA PRO A 165 -9.44 -4.38 -0.63
C PRO A 165 -8.52 -5.49 -1.10
N TYR A 166 -7.29 -5.15 -1.49
CA TYR A 166 -6.27 -6.13 -1.89
C TYR A 166 -5.62 -6.78 -0.65
N LEU A 167 -6.46 -7.52 0.08
CA LEU A 167 -6.09 -8.37 1.17
C LEU A 167 -5.92 -9.80 0.65
N ARG A 168 -4.84 -10.44 1.06
CA ARG A 168 -4.44 -11.75 0.56
C ARG A 168 -4.60 -12.78 1.66
N ALA A 169 -4.94 -14.02 1.29
CA ALA A 169 -4.82 -15.11 2.25
C ALA A 169 -3.37 -15.19 2.75
N ALA A 170 -3.18 -15.51 4.04
CA ALA A 170 -1.85 -15.54 4.65
C ALA A 170 -0.89 -16.42 3.84
N GLU A 171 -1.37 -17.61 3.45
CA GLU A 171 -0.60 -18.63 2.74
C GLU A 171 -0.20 -18.17 1.34
N GLU A 172 -1.06 -17.40 0.67
CA GLU A 172 -0.80 -16.87 -0.67
C GLU A 172 0.26 -15.76 -0.64
N HIS A 173 0.12 -14.83 0.31
CA HIS A 173 1.10 -13.77 0.50
C HIS A 173 2.47 -14.34 0.91
N ASP A 174 2.47 -15.26 1.87
CA ASP A 174 3.71 -15.89 2.34
C ASP A 174 4.38 -16.71 1.23
N ALA A 175 3.62 -17.42 0.40
CA ALA A 175 4.15 -18.11 -0.78
C ALA A 175 4.78 -17.13 -1.79
N ALA A 176 4.14 -15.98 -2.03
CA ALA A 176 4.67 -14.96 -2.93
C ALA A 176 6.00 -14.38 -2.42
N VAL A 177 6.10 -14.09 -1.11
CA VAL A 177 7.34 -13.60 -0.49
C VAL A 177 8.46 -14.63 -0.61
N ARG A 178 8.20 -15.91 -0.28
CA ARG A 178 9.21 -16.97 -0.36
C ARG A 178 9.64 -17.27 -1.80
N ALA A 179 8.73 -17.15 -2.77
CA ALA A 179 9.03 -17.41 -4.18
C ALA A 179 10.07 -16.45 -4.80
N LEU A 180 10.30 -15.29 -4.19
CA LEU A 180 11.33 -14.34 -4.63
C LEU A 180 12.77 -14.90 -4.47
N GLY A 181 12.95 -15.83 -3.53
CA GLY A 181 14.27 -16.33 -3.12
C GLY A 181 15.17 -15.22 -2.55
N PRO A 182 16.51 -15.42 -2.55
CA PRO A 182 17.44 -14.42 -2.04
C PRO A 182 17.42 -13.15 -2.90
N VAL A 183 17.27 -11.98 -2.30
CA VAL A 183 17.31 -10.66 -2.95
C VAL A 183 18.16 -9.68 -2.15
N ASP A 184 18.65 -8.61 -2.77
CA ASP A 184 19.42 -7.58 -2.09
C ASP A 184 18.51 -6.61 -1.32
N VAL A 185 17.34 -6.31 -1.89
CA VAL A 185 16.32 -5.44 -1.29
C VAL A 185 14.95 -6.09 -1.42
N LEU A 186 14.25 -6.21 -0.30
CA LEU A 186 12.87 -6.69 -0.27
C LEU A 186 11.90 -5.49 -0.21
N CYS A 187 11.02 -5.39 -1.19
CA CYS A 187 10.02 -4.34 -1.31
C CYS A 187 8.62 -4.91 -1.06
N LEU A 188 7.99 -4.50 0.03
CA LEU A 188 6.67 -4.96 0.44
C LEU A 188 5.71 -3.79 0.52
N HIS A 189 4.41 -4.04 0.41
CA HIS A 189 3.45 -3.08 0.94
C HIS A 189 3.28 -3.28 2.46
N ALA A 190 2.96 -4.51 2.89
CA ALA A 190 2.79 -4.86 4.30
C ALA A 190 4.12 -4.78 5.09
N PRO A 191 4.10 -4.33 6.36
CA PRO A 191 5.28 -4.33 7.22
C PRO A 191 5.72 -5.75 7.58
N PRO A 192 7.01 -5.99 7.90
CA PRO A 192 7.41 -7.19 8.62
C PRO A 192 6.65 -7.33 9.94
N ALA A 193 6.36 -8.57 10.36
CA ALA A 193 5.62 -8.87 11.60
C ALA A 193 6.42 -8.63 12.89
N VAL A 194 6.98 -7.43 13.03
CA VAL A 194 7.73 -6.94 14.20
C VAL A 194 6.92 -5.83 14.88
N PRO A 195 6.66 -5.90 16.20
CA PRO A 195 5.79 -4.94 16.90
C PRO A 195 6.13 -3.47 16.64
N GLU A 196 7.41 -3.13 16.66
CA GLU A 196 7.91 -1.77 16.47
C GLU A 196 7.62 -1.22 15.06
N LEU A 197 7.61 -2.09 14.05
CA LEU A 197 7.41 -1.73 12.65
C LEU A 197 5.94 -1.70 12.24
N ARG A 198 5.08 -2.46 12.93
CA ARG A 198 3.66 -2.62 12.59
C ARG A 198 2.68 -1.83 13.47
N TYR A 199 3.15 -1.22 14.55
CA TYR A 199 2.27 -0.52 15.48
C TYR A 199 2.02 0.92 15.03
N ASP A 200 0.76 1.27 14.83
CA ASP A 200 0.36 2.66 14.55
C ASP A 200 0.02 3.38 15.86
N VAL A 201 0.73 4.48 16.15
CA VAL A 201 0.61 5.21 17.43
C VAL A 201 -0.66 6.06 17.54
N ILE A 202 -1.32 6.35 16.41
CA ILE A 202 -2.57 7.11 16.38
C ILE A 202 -3.77 6.17 16.57
N THR A 203 -3.80 5.05 15.85
CA THR A 203 -4.86 4.04 16.03
C THR A 203 -4.64 3.19 17.29
N ARG A 204 -3.42 3.21 17.84
CA ARG A 204 -2.95 2.44 19.01
C ARG A 204 -3.12 0.94 18.82
N ARG A 205 -2.90 0.45 17.60
CA ARG A 205 -3.12 -0.94 17.22
C ARG A 205 -1.98 -1.43 16.32
N PRO A 206 -1.68 -2.73 16.36
CA PRO A 206 -0.85 -3.35 15.34
C PRO A 206 -1.65 -3.47 14.03
N GLU A 207 -1.09 -2.97 12.93
CA GLU A 207 -1.58 -3.23 11.58
C GLU A 207 -1.25 -4.66 11.15
N LEU A 208 -1.95 -5.18 10.14
CA LEU A 208 -1.62 -6.50 9.57
C LEU A 208 -0.21 -6.49 8.96
N ALA A 209 0.47 -7.62 9.03
CA ALA A 209 1.91 -7.68 8.78
C ALA A 209 2.34 -9.04 8.22
N SER A 210 3.46 -9.07 7.50
CA SER A 210 4.02 -10.27 6.89
C SER A 210 4.92 -11.04 7.85
N THR A 211 4.54 -12.28 8.14
CA THR A 211 5.36 -13.27 8.85
C THR A 211 6.48 -13.80 7.97
N ALA A 212 6.20 -14.12 6.70
CA ALA A 212 7.22 -14.56 5.75
C ALA A 212 8.34 -13.54 5.54
N ALA A 213 8.07 -12.24 5.65
CA ALA A 213 9.11 -11.22 5.59
C ALA A 213 10.16 -11.41 6.70
N VAL A 214 9.72 -11.71 7.93
CA VAL A 214 10.64 -11.95 9.06
C VAL A 214 11.46 -13.22 8.83
N GLU A 215 10.85 -14.27 8.31
CA GLU A 215 11.54 -15.52 7.92
C GLU A 215 12.63 -15.26 6.88
N VAL A 216 12.30 -14.59 5.78
CA VAL A 216 13.25 -14.22 4.71
C VAL A 216 14.37 -13.33 5.22
N ILE A 217 14.08 -12.41 6.15
CA ILE A 217 15.10 -11.56 6.76
C ILE A 217 16.12 -12.37 7.54
N HIS A 218 15.68 -13.36 8.32
CA HIS A 218 16.56 -14.23 9.07
C HIS A 218 17.32 -15.23 8.18
N GLU A 219 16.72 -15.69 7.10
CA GLU A 219 17.31 -16.70 6.22
C GLU A 219 18.31 -16.09 5.22
N HIS A 220 17.98 -14.95 4.63
CA HIS A 220 18.72 -14.38 3.50
C HIS A 220 19.43 -13.06 3.82
N GLU A 221 19.14 -12.44 4.97
CA GLU A 221 19.75 -11.18 5.42
C GLU A 221 19.87 -10.12 4.30
N PRO A 222 18.76 -9.76 3.60
CA PRO A 222 18.80 -8.74 2.56
C PRO A 222 19.36 -7.43 3.13
N ARG A 223 19.96 -6.60 2.30
CA ARG A 223 20.55 -5.33 2.75
C ARG A 223 19.50 -4.42 3.36
N ALA A 224 18.32 -4.39 2.76
CA ALA A 224 17.19 -3.59 3.22
C ALA A 224 15.84 -4.26 2.96
N VAL A 225 14.86 -3.93 3.78
CA VAL A 225 13.44 -4.18 3.55
C VAL A 225 12.71 -2.84 3.61
N VAL A 226 12.07 -2.44 2.52
CA VAL A 226 11.27 -1.20 2.46
C VAL A 226 9.79 -1.55 2.35
N PHE A 227 8.95 -0.86 3.11
CA PHE A 227 7.53 -1.14 3.22
C PHE A 227 6.69 0.10 3.59
N GLY A 228 5.36 -0.01 3.58
CA GLY A 228 4.44 1.07 3.96
C GLY A 228 3.32 0.61 4.90
N HIS A 229 2.08 0.94 4.55
CA HIS A 229 0.83 0.55 5.22
C HIS A 229 0.58 1.16 6.61
N VAL A 230 1.62 1.29 7.44
CA VAL A 230 1.53 1.88 8.78
C VAL A 230 1.77 3.38 8.69
N HIS A 231 0.72 4.18 8.84
CA HIS A 231 0.79 5.61 8.54
C HIS A 231 1.50 6.43 9.63
N GLN A 232 1.48 5.97 10.88
CA GLN A 232 2.19 6.57 12.01
C GLN A 232 2.94 5.49 12.81
N PRO A 233 4.03 4.93 12.27
CA PRO A 233 4.71 3.80 12.91
C PRO A 233 5.35 4.20 14.23
N LEU A 234 5.35 3.27 15.20
CA LEU A 234 6.12 3.40 16.44
C LEU A 234 7.62 3.60 16.16
N ALA A 235 8.15 2.81 15.23
CA ALA A 235 9.48 2.99 14.68
C ALA A 235 9.42 3.05 13.14
N GLN A 236 9.84 4.17 12.56
CA GLN A 236 9.96 4.28 11.11
C GLN A 236 11.05 3.35 10.56
N ARG A 237 12.12 3.10 11.32
CA ARG A 237 13.24 2.25 10.91
C ARG A 237 13.74 1.41 12.07
N MET A 238 14.19 0.20 11.76
CA MET A 238 14.78 -0.73 12.71
C MET A 238 15.75 -1.66 11.99
N ARG A 239 16.69 -2.27 12.71
CA ARG A 239 17.47 -3.40 12.19
C ARG A 239 17.00 -4.71 12.78
N ILE A 240 16.92 -5.72 11.92
CA ILE A 240 16.75 -7.13 12.32
C ILE A 240 18.02 -7.84 11.83
N GLY A 241 18.91 -8.18 12.76
CA GLY A 241 20.26 -8.63 12.40
C GLY A 241 21.00 -7.56 11.58
N ARG A 242 21.40 -7.92 10.36
CA ARG A 242 22.10 -7.02 9.41
C ARG A 242 21.17 -6.21 8.52
N THR A 243 19.91 -6.60 8.42
CA THR A 243 18.92 -6.03 7.50
C THR A 243 18.36 -4.72 8.06
N GLU A 244 18.39 -3.66 7.25
CA GLU A 244 17.72 -2.39 7.57
C GLU A 244 16.26 -2.42 7.10
N CYS A 245 15.31 -2.37 8.04
CA CYS A 245 13.88 -2.32 7.76
C CYS A 245 13.40 -0.87 7.86
N VAL A 246 12.73 -0.35 6.84
CA VAL A 246 12.30 1.05 6.77
C VAL A 246 10.86 1.15 6.25
N ASN A 247 10.01 1.78 7.04
CA ASN A 247 8.72 2.28 6.59
C ASN A 247 8.93 3.58 5.80
N VAL A 248 8.57 3.56 4.52
CA VAL A 248 8.69 4.69 3.58
C VAL A 248 7.37 5.46 3.38
N GLY A 249 6.30 5.02 4.04
CA GLY A 249 5.06 5.77 4.20
C GLY A 249 5.20 6.93 5.21
N HIS A 250 4.23 7.82 5.37
CA HIS A 250 2.94 7.98 4.68
C HIS A 250 3.08 9.09 3.64
N PHE A 251 3.37 8.75 2.38
CA PHE A 251 3.80 9.71 1.35
C PHE A 251 2.77 10.80 1.10
N ARG A 252 1.48 10.48 1.18
CA ARG A 252 0.39 11.45 1.09
C ARG A 252 0.61 12.68 1.96
N ARG A 253 1.14 12.49 3.18
CA ARG A 253 1.39 13.59 4.13
C ARG A 253 2.79 14.18 3.97
N THR A 254 3.80 13.37 3.70
CA THR A 254 5.20 13.85 3.67
C THR A 254 5.56 14.52 2.35
N GLY A 255 4.94 14.10 1.24
CA GLY A 255 5.25 14.51 -0.12
C GLY A 255 6.72 14.30 -0.52
N THR A 256 7.48 13.54 0.27
CA THR A 256 8.92 13.39 0.16
C THR A 256 9.27 11.91 0.07
N PRO A 257 9.92 11.45 -1.01
CA PRO A 257 10.29 10.06 -1.16
C PRO A 257 11.44 9.68 -0.22
N TYR A 258 11.46 8.43 0.21
CA TYR A 258 12.66 7.84 0.81
C TYR A 258 13.71 7.58 -0.27
N VAL A 259 14.99 7.76 0.04
CA VAL A 259 16.08 7.69 -0.94
C VAL A 259 16.96 6.50 -0.63
N LEU A 260 16.99 5.54 -1.56
CA LEU A 260 18.01 4.50 -1.62
C LEU A 260 19.15 4.97 -2.52
N ARG A 261 20.39 4.80 -2.05
CA ARG A 261 21.59 5.13 -2.84
C ARG A 261 22.67 4.08 -2.62
N TRP A 262 23.25 3.62 -3.71
CA TRP A 262 24.42 2.74 -3.74
C TRP A 262 25.29 3.03 -4.95
#